data_AF-A0A7J3KSE9-F1
#
_entry.id   AF-A0A7J3KSE9-F1
#
_cell.length_a   1.000
_cell.length_b   1.000
_cell.length_c   1.000
_cell.angle_alpha   90.00
_cell.angle_beta   90.00
_cell.angle_gamma   90.00
#
_symmetry.space_group_name_H-M   'P 1'
#
loop_
_entity.id
_entity.type
_entity.pdbx_description
1 polymer ?
#
loop_
_entity_poly.entity_id
_entity_poly.type
_entity_poly.pdbx_seq_one_letter_code
_entity_poly.pdbx_strand_id
1 'polypeptide(L)' 'MERWIELSRMNRSGRVNVEELEEIYSRMVFCMHTYSEINMRVISRNNITGLMLIERRYKCEKCGGEITMTTWEELSNV' A
#
# COMPACT_ATOMS: atom_id res chain seq x y z
N MET A 1 5.97 -6.15 -10.74
CA MET A 1 6.29 -5.85 -12.16
C MET A 1 5.07 -6.09 -13.03
N GLU A 2 4.42 -7.26 -12.97
CA GLU A 2 3.24 -7.59 -13.79
C GLU A 2 2.04 -6.66 -13.53
N ARG A 3 1.67 -6.44 -12.26
CA ARG A 3 0.52 -5.58 -11.90
C ARG A 3 0.69 -4.10 -12.28
N TRP A 4 1.93 -3.58 -12.31
CA TRP A 4 2.21 -2.20 -12.74
C TRP A 4 2.04 -2.03 -14.26
N ILE A 5 2.49 -3.04 -15.01
CA ILE A 5 2.31 -3.11 -16.46
C ILE A 5 0.82 -3.22 -16.79
N GLU A 6 0.07 -4.00 -16.01
CA GLU A 6 -1.37 -4.17 -16.16
C GLU A 6 -2.14 -2.87 -15.86
N LEU A 7 -1.83 -2.18 -14.76
CA LEU A 7 -2.41 -0.87 -14.44
C LEU A 7 -2.08 0.18 -15.51
N SER A 8 -0.85 0.18 -16.02
CA SER A 8 -0.46 1.05 -17.14
C SER A 8 -1.24 0.76 -18.42
N ARG A 9 -1.52 -0.52 -18.71
CA ARG A 9 -2.34 -0.94 -19.86
C ARG A 9 -3.80 -0.54 -19.66
N MET A 10 -4.36 -0.73 -18.47
CA MET A 10 -5.73 -0.33 -18.12
C MET A 10 -5.92 1.18 -18.27
N ASN A 11 -4.99 1.99 -17.74
CA ASN A 11 -4.97 3.44 -17.91
C ASN A 11 -4.95 3.83 -19.40
N ARG A 12 -4.03 3.27 -20.19
CA ARG A 12 -3.95 3.54 -21.65
C ARG A 12 -5.19 3.12 -22.43
N SER A 13 -5.92 2.11 -21.95
CA SER A 13 -7.16 1.63 -22.56
C SER A 13 -8.40 2.45 -22.20
N GLY A 14 -8.27 3.44 -21.31
CA GLY A 14 -9.41 4.26 -20.83
C GLY A 14 -10.42 3.49 -19.97
N ARG A 15 -10.05 2.30 -19.48
CA ARG A 15 -10.92 1.44 -18.66
C ARG A 15 -11.00 1.85 -17.19
N VAL A 16 -10.13 2.77 -16.78
CA VAL A 16 -10.01 3.32 -15.43
C VAL A 16 -9.86 4.82 -15.61
N ASN A 17 -10.66 5.61 -14.92
CA ASN A 17 -10.53 7.05 -14.97
C ASN A 17 -9.34 7.52 -14.09
N VAL A 18 -8.98 8.80 -14.18
CA VAL A 18 -7.80 9.33 -13.46
C VAL A 18 -7.98 9.23 -11.95
N GLU A 19 -9.19 9.46 -11.43
CA GLU A 19 -9.49 9.44 -9.99
C GLU A 19 -9.36 8.02 -9.41
N GLU A 20 -9.91 7.01 -10.10
CA GLU A 20 -9.79 5.60 -9.74
C GLU A 20 -8.32 5.14 -9.78
N LEU A 21 -7.54 5.66 -10.73
CA LEU A 21 -6.13 5.35 -10.86
C LEU A 21 -5.30 5.97 -9.72
N GLU A 22 -5.58 7.21 -9.34
CA GLU A 22 -4.98 7.87 -8.19
C GLU A 22 -5.32 7.16 -6.88
N GLU A 23 -6.57 6.71 -6.72
CA GLU A 23 -6.99 5.92 -5.55
C GLU A 23 -6.20 4.60 -5.46
N ILE A 24 -6.06 3.89 -6.58
CA ILE A 24 -5.25 2.66 -6.63
C ILE A 24 -3.79 2.95 -6.27
N TYR A 25 -3.17 3.97 -6.88
CA TYR A 25 -1.77 4.30 -6.61
C TYR A 25 -1.52 4.75 -5.17
N SER A 26 -2.44 5.50 -4.57
CA SER A 26 -2.33 5.97 -3.18
C SER A 26 -2.25 4.83 -2.15
N ARG A 27 -2.79 3.65 -2.51
CA ARG A 27 -2.83 2.46 -1.65
C ARG A 27 -1.71 1.46 -1.91
N MET A 28 -0.92 1.65 -2.98
CA MET A 28 0.16 0.73 -3.35
C MET A 28 1.51 1.18 -2.78
N VAL A 29 2.25 0.25 -2.18
CA VAL A 29 3.63 0.48 -1.72
C VAL A 29 4.59 -0.26 -2.63
N PHE A 30 5.63 0.43 -3.11
CA PHE A 30 6.60 -0.13 -4.05
C PHE A 30 8.00 -0.21 -3.46
N CYS A 31 8.72 -1.28 -3.77
CA CYS A 31 10.15 -1.37 -3.51
C CYS A 31 10.89 -0.48 -4.52
N MET A 32 11.55 0.59 -4.05
CA MET A 32 12.30 1.48 -4.96
C MET A 32 13.50 0.81 -5.63
N HIS A 33 14.00 -0.31 -5.09
CA HIS A 33 15.12 -1.05 -5.67
C HIS A 33 14.70 -1.96 -6.82
N THR A 34 13.51 -2.58 -6.74
CA THR A 34 13.04 -3.59 -7.70
C THR A 34 11.79 -3.17 -8.46
N TYR A 35 11.29 -1.96 -8.21
CA TYR A 35 10.05 -1.37 -8.74
C TYR A 35 8.87 -2.36 -8.69
N SER A 36 8.84 -3.18 -7.65
CA SER A 36 7.84 -4.24 -7.47
C SER A 36 6.95 -3.91 -6.30
N GLU A 37 5.65 -4.21 -6.46
CA GLU A 37 4.65 -4.04 -5.41
C GLU A 37 5.06 -4.85 -4.18
N ILE A 38 4.92 -4.24 -3.01
CA ILE A 38 5.17 -4.85 -1.72
C ILE A 38 3.84 -5.17 -1.07
N ASN A 39 3.70 -6.41 -0.62
CA ASN A 39 2.55 -6.81 0.19
C ASN A 39 2.65 -6.18 1.59
N MET A 40 1.57 -5.54 2.00
CA MET A 40 1.40 -5.00 3.35
C MET A 40 0.76 -6.05 4.25
N ARG A 41 1.32 -6.27 5.44
CA ARG A 41 0.70 -7.05 6.50
C ARG A 41 0.56 -6.22 7.77
N VAL A 42 -0.65 -6.08 8.29
CA VAL A 42 -0.88 -5.53 9.63
C VAL A 42 -0.46 -6.59 10.65
N ILE A 43 0.44 -6.23 11.57
CA ILE A 43 0.98 -7.16 12.57
C ILE A 43 0.51 -6.85 13.99
N SER A 44 0.13 -5.61 14.28
CA SER A 44 -0.48 -5.26 15.56
C SER A 44 -1.44 -4.07 15.42
N ARG A 45 -2.48 -4.06 16.27
CA ARG A 45 -3.41 -2.94 16.47
C ARG A 45 -3.51 -2.69 17.96
N ASN A 46 -3.30 -1.45 18.40
CA ASN A 46 -3.47 -1.07 19.79
C ASN A 46 -4.34 0.19 19.88
N ASN A 47 -5.38 0.11 20.70
CA ASN A 47 -6.33 1.21 20.90
C ASN A 47 -5.93 1.94 22.18
N ILE A 48 -5.39 3.15 22.03
CA ILE A 48 -5.06 4.03 23.14
C ILE A 48 -5.99 5.24 22.99
N THR A 49 -6.79 5.53 24.01
CA THR A 49 -7.85 6.57 24.06
C THR A 49 -7.85 7.56 22.88
N GLY A 50 -8.67 7.27 21.86
CA GLY A 50 -8.92 8.13 20.70
C GLY A 50 -8.09 7.83 19.44
N LEU A 51 -6.99 7.10 19.55
CA LEU A 51 -6.10 6.76 18.43
C LEU A 51 -5.85 5.25 18.34
N MET A 52 -5.80 4.73 17.12
CA MET A 52 -5.36 3.37 16.81
C MET A 52 -3.91 3.39 16.36
N LEU A 53 -3.03 2.76 17.13
CA LEU A 53 -1.68 2.44 16.69
C LEU A 53 -1.75 1.23 15.76
N ILE A 54 -1.24 1.36 14.55
CA ILE A 54 -1.16 0.29 13.57
C ILE A 54 0.29 0.06 13.18
N GLU A 55 0.75 -1.17 13.38
CA GLU A 55 2.06 -1.61 12.92
C GLU A 55 1.90 -2.45 11.66
N ARG A 56 2.61 -2.04 10.61
CA ARG A 56 2.56 -2.63 9.27
C ARG A 56 3.95 -3.12 8.88
N ARG A 57 4.05 -4.35 8.41
CA ARG A 57 5.27 -4.90 7.82
C ARG A 57 5.13 -4.99 6.30
N TYR A 58 6.15 -4.49 5.62
CA TYR A 58 6.30 -4.49 4.17
C TYR A 58 7.50 -5.36 3.84
N LYS A 59 7.32 -6.35 2.98
CA LYS A 59 8.40 -7.23 2.51
C LYS A 59 8.42 -7.30 0.98
N CYS A 60 9.56 -6.95 0.39
CA CYS A 60 9.78 -7.17 -1.02
C CYS A 60 10.23 -8.61 -1.26
N GLU A 61 9.41 -9.41 -1.93
CA GLU A 61 9.73 -10.80 -2.28
C GLU A 61 10.89 -10.94 -3.30
N LYS A 62 11.28 -9.85 -3.97
CA LYS A 62 12.36 -9.87 -4.98
C LYS A 62 13.74 -9.59 -4.41
N CYS A 63 13.88 -8.55 -3.59
CA CYS A 63 15.17 -8.21 -2.97
C CYS A 63 15.29 -8.66 -1.52
N GLY A 64 14.22 -9.20 -0.92
CA GLY A 64 14.18 -9.58 0.48
C GLY A 64 14.15 -8.40 1.46
N GLY A 65 14.11 -7.16 0.96
CA GLY A 65 14.07 -5.96 1.80
C GLY A 65 12.79 -5.88 2.63
N GLU A 66 12.94 -5.54 3.90
CA GLU A 66 11.84 -5.45 4.86
C GLU A 66 11.80 -4.08 5.53
N ILE A 67 10.60 -3.54 5.70
CA ILE A 67 10.34 -2.28 6.40
C ILE A 67 9.18 -2.52 7.34
N THR A 68 9.32 -2.07 8.59
CA THR A 68 8.21 -1.96 9.53
C THR A 68 7.85 -0.48 9.66
N MET A 69 6.57 -0.16 9.50
CA MET A 69 6.05 1.19 9.65
C MET A 69 4.99 1.19 10.74
N THR A 70 5.11 2.16 11.64
CA THR A 70 4.17 2.37 12.73
C THR A 70 3.42 3.68 12.47
N THR A 71 2.09 3.63 12.45
CA THR A 71 1.23 4.79 12.18
C THR A 71 0.17 4.92 13.25
N TRP A 72 -0.25 6.15 13.54
CA TRP A 72 -1.44 6.43 14.33
C TRP A 72 -2.59 6.80 13.39
N GLU A 73 -3.73 6.14 13.54
CA GLU A 73 -4.95 6.43 12.80
C GLU A 73 -6.03 6.89 13.78
N GLU A 74 -6.75 7.94 13.43
CA GLU A 74 -7.95 8.31 14.17
C GLU A 74 -8.99 7.20 14.04
N LEU A 75 -9.67 6.86 15.14
CA LEU A 75 -10.83 5.99 15.09
C LEU A 75 -11.95 6.75 14.39
N SER A 76 -12.06 6.60 13.06
CA SER A 76 -13.22 7.10 12.36
C SER A 76 -14.44 6.30 12.83
N ASN A 77 -15.29 6.96 13.61
CA ASN A 77 -16.62 6.46 13.94
C ASN A 77 -17.43 6.45 12.63
N VAL A 78 -17.37 5.34 11.89
CA VAL A 78 -18.34 5.04 10.83
C VAL A 78 -19.52 4.32 11.46
#